data_AF-A0A096MCH4-F1
#
_entry.id   AF-A0A096MCH4-F1
#
_cell.length_a   1.000
_cell.length_b   1.000
_cell.length_c   1.000
_cell.angle_alpha   90.00
_cell.angle_beta   90.00
_cell.angle_gamma   90.00
#
_symmetry.space_group_name_H-M   'P 1'
#
loop_
_entity.id
_entity.type
_entity.pdbx_description
1 polymer ?
#
loop_
_entity_poly.entity_id
_entity_poly.type
_entity_poly.pdbx_seq_one_letter_code
_entity_poly.pdbx_strand_id
1 'polypeptide(L)'
;MSYMEWAESQLAEVELLTSMFPGQDELELTDQLALAELRSYVENSASGEKPPPSRPQFFIKQRLDSSVMNETEFILTCAYPSEYPSVLPDITVRCSALSRAQQTEIQTDLNKYLMKNCLGDLCVLAAVDWVKENVVHFIKKSLSTAPAPKLESASQPPREVFSRLWIYSHHIYNKSKRKNILEWSKELGLSGFSMPGKPGIVCVEGPQSACEEFWSRCFFDYFYFLRIL
;
A
#
# COMPACT_ATOMS: atom_id res chain seq x y z
N MET A 1 17.32 -1.31 23.40
CA MET A 1 17.60 -2.44 22.50
C MET A 1 18.78 -2.09 21.62
N SER A 2 19.69 -3.04 21.43
CA SER A 2 20.77 -2.98 20.44
C SER A 2 20.21 -3.12 19.03
N TYR A 3 20.92 -2.63 18.02
CA TYR A 3 20.57 -2.84 16.61
C TYR A 3 20.41 -4.33 16.26
N MET A 4 21.20 -5.19 16.91
CA MET A 4 21.12 -6.65 16.79
C MET A 4 19.75 -7.18 17.23
N GLU A 5 19.29 -6.77 18.42
CA GLU A 5 18.00 -7.22 19.00
C GLU A 5 16.82 -6.77 18.13
N TRP A 6 16.91 -5.59 17.51
CA TRP A 6 15.93 -5.14 16.51
C TRP A 6 15.92 -6.01 15.27
N ALA A 7 17.10 -6.35 14.74
CA ALA A 7 17.22 -7.21 13.57
C ALA A 7 16.68 -8.63 13.84
N GLU A 8 16.95 -9.19 15.02
CA GLU A 8 16.41 -10.48 15.47
C GLU A 8 14.88 -10.43 15.57
N SER A 9 14.33 -9.37 16.18
CA SER A 9 12.89 -9.18 16.32
C SER A 9 12.19 -9.04 14.96
N GLN A 10 12.80 -8.27 14.05
CA GLN A 10 12.33 -8.09 12.67
C GLN A 10 12.29 -9.41 11.90
N LEU A 11 13.37 -10.19 11.98
CA LEU A 11 13.46 -11.49 11.31
C LEU A 11 12.40 -12.45 11.85
N ALA A 12 12.27 -12.54 13.18
CA ALA A 12 11.29 -13.39 13.84
C ALA A 12 9.85 -13.03 13.46
N GLU A 13 9.51 -11.75 13.34
CA GLU A 13 8.18 -11.33 12.90
C GLU A 13 7.91 -11.72 11.44
N VAL A 14 8.86 -11.53 10.53
CA VAL A 14 8.69 -11.91 9.12
C VAL A 14 8.54 -13.41 8.95
N GLU A 15 9.31 -14.21 9.68
CA GLU A 15 9.18 -15.67 9.66
C GLU A 15 7.83 -16.13 10.22
N LEU A 16 7.38 -15.50 11.31
CA LEU A 16 6.04 -15.74 11.87
C LEU A 16 4.94 -15.40 10.85
N LEU A 17 5.00 -14.22 10.25
CA LEU A 17 4.04 -13.78 9.23
C LEU A 17 4.02 -14.74 8.04
N THR A 18 5.19 -15.16 7.56
CA THR A 18 5.31 -16.14 6.47
C THR A 18 4.65 -17.48 6.83
N SER A 19 4.73 -17.89 8.10
CA SER A 19 4.04 -19.10 8.57
C SER A 19 2.53 -18.91 8.76
N MET A 20 2.08 -17.70 9.11
CA MET A 20 0.66 -17.40 9.33
C MET A 20 -0.13 -17.17 8.04
N PHE A 21 0.55 -16.75 6.98
CA PHE A 21 -0.03 -16.50 5.65
C PHE A 21 0.57 -17.44 4.60
N PRO A 22 0.27 -18.75 4.66
CA PRO A 22 0.87 -19.75 3.77
C PRO A 22 0.32 -19.73 2.33
N GLY A 23 -0.74 -18.97 2.05
CA GLY A 23 -1.30 -18.87 0.70
C GLY A 23 -0.34 -18.23 -0.29
N GLN A 24 -0.30 -18.74 -1.52
CA GLN A 24 0.69 -18.31 -2.53
C GLN A 24 0.64 -16.82 -2.90
N ASP A 25 -0.49 -16.15 -2.67
CA ASP A 25 -0.69 -14.72 -2.95
C ASP A 25 -1.04 -13.91 -1.68
N GLU A 26 -1.01 -14.53 -0.49
CA GLU A 26 -1.41 -13.91 0.78
C GLU A 26 -0.31 -13.03 1.37
N LEU A 27 0.95 -13.45 1.28
CA LEU A 27 2.11 -12.65 1.70
C LEU A 27 3.20 -12.74 0.65
N GLU A 28 3.63 -11.58 0.15
CA GLU A 28 4.74 -11.49 -0.80
C GLU A 28 5.80 -10.52 -0.31
N LEU A 29 7.03 -11.01 -0.21
CA LEU A 29 8.22 -10.23 0.08
C LEU A 29 8.69 -9.52 -1.18
N THR A 30 8.57 -8.20 -1.21
CA THR A 30 8.94 -7.38 -2.37
C THR A 30 10.46 -7.26 -2.52
N ASP A 31 11.19 -7.32 -1.40
CA ASP A 31 12.66 -7.28 -1.37
C ASP A 31 13.25 -8.53 -0.69
N GLN A 32 13.41 -9.60 -1.46
CA GLN A 32 14.02 -10.86 -0.99
C GLN A 32 15.50 -10.69 -0.62
N LEU A 33 16.20 -9.72 -1.24
CA LEU A 33 17.61 -9.46 -0.96
C LEU A 33 17.75 -8.85 0.44
N ALA A 34 16.93 -7.86 0.78
CA ALA A 34 16.95 -7.24 2.11
C ALA A 34 16.63 -8.26 3.23
N LEU A 35 15.75 -9.24 2.98
CA LEU A 35 15.52 -10.32 3.95
C LEU A 35 16.73 -11.25 4.08
N ALA A 36 17.37 -11.62 2.97
CA ALA A 36 18.58 -12.45 3.01
C ALA A 36 19.74 -11.75 3.73
N GLU A 37 19.92 -10.44 3.49
CA GLU A 37 20.90 -9.61 4.20
C GLU A 37 20.58 -9.51 5.70
N LEU A 38 19.30 -9.28 6.06
CA LEU A 38 18.85 -9.28 7.45
C LEU A 38 19.15 -10.62 8.14
N ARG A 39 18.83 -11.73 7.48
CA ARG A 39 19.07 -13.08 7.98
C ARG A 39 20.56 -13.36 8.17
N SER A 40 21.37 -13.04 7.17
CA SER A 40 22.84 -13.17 7.24
C SER A 40 23.42 -12.34 8.39
N TYR A 41 22.93 -11.13 8.59
CA TYR A 41 23.38 -10.27 9.70
C TYR A 41 23.05 -10.86 11.08
N VAL A 42 21.86 -11.44 11.23
CA VAL A 42 21.44 -12.09 12.47
C VAL A 42 22.26 -13.37 12.73
N GLU A 43 22.48 -14.20 11.70
CA GLU A 43 23.20 -15.48 11.80
C GLU A 43 24.72 -15.31 11.98
N ASN A 44 25.32 -14.26 11.41
CA ASN A 44 26.78 -13.99 11.47
C ASN A 44 27.17 -13.02 12.59
N SER A 45 26.43 -13.02 13.71
CA SER A 45 26.53 -12.09 14.85
C SER A 45 27.94 -11.90 15.44
N ALA A 46 28.87 -12.81 15.14
CA ALA A 46 30.24 -12.81 15.66
C ALA A 46 31.24 -11.94 14.87
N SER A 47 30.91 -11.46 13.66
CA SER A 47 31.89 -10.83 12.75
C SER A 47 32.02 -9.30 12.85
N GLY A 48 31.21 -8.63 13.69
CA GLY A 48 31.23 -7.16 13.77
C GLY A 48 30.77 -6.49 12.46
N GLU A 49 29.98 -7.19 11.66
CA GLU A 49 29.42 -6.70 10.41
C GLU A 49 28.57 -5.45 10.62
N LYS A 50 28.57 -4.59 9.60
CA LYS A 50 27.76 -3.38 9.62
C LYS A 50 26.28 -3.75 9.47
N PRO A 51 25.39 -2.98 10.10
CA PRO A 51 23.95 -3.13 9.89
C PRO A 51 23.60 -3.09 8.39
N PRO A 52 22.69 -3.96 7.91
CA PRO A 52 22.27 -3.91 6.52
C PRO A 52 21.61 -2.55 6.20
N PRO A 53 21.90 -1.98 5.02
CA PRO A 53 21.43 -0.65 4.65
C PRO A 53 19.92 -0.62 4.33
N SER A 54 19.36 -1.78 3.97
CA SER A 54 17.97 -1.96 3.60
C SER A 54 17.29 -2.93 4.55
N ARG A 55 15.96 -2.81 4.66
CA ARG A 55 15.12 -3.69 5.47
C ARG A 55 14.01 -4.30 4.61
N PRO A 56 13.45 -5.45 5.02
CA PRO A 56 12.40 -6.10 4.27
C PRO A 56 11.19 -5.19 4.04
N GLN A 57 10.65 -5.30 2.84
CA GLN A 57 9.35 -4.75 2.47
C GLN A 57 8.49 -5.88 1.94
N PHE A 58 7.24 -5.91 2.36
CA PHE A 58 6.30 -6.95 1.98
C PHE A 58 4.87 -6.40 1.96
N PHE A 59 3.97 -7.19 1.40
CA PHE A 59 2.55 -6.92 1.53
C PHE A 59 1.80 -8.18 1.93
N ILE A 60 0.69 -7.96 2.61
CA ILE A 60 -0.26 -8.98 3.04
C ILE A 60 -1.59 -8.69 2.33
N LYS A 61 -2.03 -9.61 1.48
CA LYS A 61 -3.35 -9.57 0.86
C LYS A 61 -4.31 -10.39 1.71
N GLN A 62 -5.45 -9.80 2.03
CA GLN A 62 -6.46 -10.45 2.85
C GLN A 62 -7.84 -10.29 2.23
N ARG A 63 -8.53 -11.42 2.07
CA ARG A 63 -9.94 -11.45 1.68
C ARG A 63 -10.83 -11.17 2.87
N LEU A 64 -11.87 -10.36 2.65
CA LEU A 64 -12.89 -10.04 3.63
C LEU A 64 -14.08 -10.97 3.46
N ASP A 65 -14.27 -11.87 4.42
CA ASP A 65 -15.48 -12.69 4.51
C ASP A 65 -16.62 -11.86 5.10
N SER A 66 -17.38 -11.19 4.24
CA SER A 66 -18.62 -10.55 4.64
C SER A 66 -19.76 -11.10 3.79
N SER A 67 -20.79 -11.65 4.45
CA SER A 67 -22.01 -12.21 3.83
C SER A 67 -22.80 -11.21 2.97
N VAL A 68 -22.38 -9.93 2.93
CA VAL A 68 -23.09 -8.80 2.33
C VAL A 68 -22.33 -8.22 1.12
N MET A 69 -21.06 -8.57 0.90
CA MET A 69 -20.26 -8.00 -0.19
C MET A 69 -19.57 -9.09 -0.99
N ASN A 70 -19.53 -8.92 -2.32
CA ASN A 70 -18.66 -9.70 -3.21
C ASN A 70 -17.23 -9.73 -2.64
N GLU A 71 -16.50 -10.82 -2.87
CA GLU A 71 -15.11 -11.07 -2.47
C GLU A 71 -14.26 -9.79 -2.56
N THR A 72 -14.20 -9.04 -1.47
CA THR A 72 -13.47 -7.77 -1.40
C THR A 72 -12.19 -8.05 -0.66
N GLU A 73 -11.08 -7.63 -1.23
CA GLU A 73 -9.77 -7.76 -0.61
C GLU A 73 -9.22 -6.40 -0.17
N PHE A 74 -8.37 -6.45 0.84
CA PHE A 74 -7.49 -5.34 1.16
C PHE A 74 -6.04 -5.82 1.12
N ILE A 75 -5.16 -4.88 0.81
CA ILE A 75 -3.71 -5.09 0.77
C ILE A 75 -3.11 -4.19 1.84
N LEU A 76 -2.34 -4.78 2.73
CA LEU A 76 -1.53 -4.08 3.72
C LEU A 76 -0.07 -4.17 3.28
N THR A 77 0.53 -3.05 2.92
CA THR A 77 1.96 -2.96 2.59
C THR A 77 2.72 -2.49 3.82
N CYS A 78 3.80 -3.18 4.14
CA CYS A 78 4.65 -2.90 5.29
C CYS A 78 6.10 -2.74 4.86
N ALA A 79 6.76 -1.69 5.37
CA ALA A 79 8.20 -1.51 5.26
C ALA A 79 8.78 -1.29 6.66
N TYR A 80 9.84 -2.03 6.99
CA TYR A 80 10.51 -1.91 8.28
C TYR A 80 11.57 -0.81 8.26
N PRO A 81 11.53 0.14 9.21
CA PRO A 81 12.68 0.97 9.55
C PRO A 81 13.77 0.14 10.24
N SER A 82 14.99 0.66 10.25
CA SER A 82 16.10 -0.04 10.89
C SER A 82 15.99 -0.13 12.40
N GLU A 83 15.24 0.78 13.01
CA GLU A 83 14.99 0.88 14.44
C GLU A 83 13.70 0.18 14.90
N TYR A 84 12.91 -0.41 14.00
CA TYR A 84 11.70 -1.16 14.39
C TYR A 84 12.11 -2.40 15.21
N PRO A 85 11.47 -2.69 16.36
CA PRO A 85 10.19 -2.15 16.87
C PRO A 85 10.26 -0.87 17.74
N SER A 86 11.43 -0.28 17.97
CA SER A 86 11.54 0.97 18.75
C SER A 86 10.82 2.16 18.10
N VAL A 87 10.70 2.14 16.77
CA VAL A 87 9.84 3.05 15.98
C VAL A 87 8.81 2.20 15.25
N LEU A 88 7.67 2.77 14.87
CA LEU A 88 6.65 2.03 14.12
C LEU A 88 7.12 1.71 12.69
N PRO A 89 6.64 0.60 12.11
CA PRO A 89 6.84 0.32 10.71
C PRO A 89 5.95 1.22 9.85
N ASP A 90 6.37 1.46 8.61
CA ASP A 90 5.53 2.17 7.65
C ASP A 90 4.50 1.19 7.08
N ILE A 91 3.27 1.30 7.57
CA ILE A 91 2.16 0.46 7.16
C ILE A 91 1.17 1.29 6.35
N THR A 92 0.88 0.84 5.13
CA THR A 92 -0.16 1.44 4.30
C THR A 92 -1.24 0.43 3.96
N VAL A 93 -2.50 0.86 4.07
CA VAL A 93 -3.66 0.04 3.75
C VAL A 93 -4.22 0.47 2.40
N ARG A 94 -4.66 -0.47 1.58
CA ARG A 94 -5.36 -0.23 0.33
C ARG A 94 -6.54 -1.17 0.18
N CYS A 95 -7.70 -0.64 -0.14
CA CYS A 95 -8.88 -1.44 -0.43
C CYS A 95 -9.67 -0.77 -1.56
N SER A 96 -9.95 -1.52 -2.63
CA SER A 96 -10.65 -1.01 -3.82
C SER A 96 -12.09 -0.57 -3.53
N ALA A 97 -12.70 -1.10 -2.47
CA ALA A 97 -14.05 -0.75 -2.05
C ALA A 97 -14.13 0.57 -1.24
N LEU A 98 -12.98 1.18 -0.89
CA LEU A 98 -12.93 2.43 -0.15
C LEU A 98 -12.76 3.65 -1.07
N SER A 99 -13.51 4.70 -0.78
CA SER A 99 -13.26 6.01 -1.39
C SER A 99 -11.95 6.64 -0.90
N ARG A 100 -11.43 7.62 -1.64
CA ARG A 100 -10.19 8.34 -1.27
C ARG A 100 -10.23 8.95 0.14
N ALA A 101 -11.37 9.50 0.53
CA ALA A 101 -11.57 10.07 1.87
C ALA A 101 -11.50 8.98 2.94
N GLN A 102 -12.17 7.86 2.73
CA GLN A 102 -12.16 6.72 3.67
C GLN A 102 -10.80 6.04 3.76
N GLN A 103 -10.07 5.96 2.63
CA GLN A 103 -8.71 5.44 2.61
C GLN A 103 -7.77 6.28 3.48
N THR A 104 -7.99 7.60 3.52
CA THR A 104 -7.22 8.51 4.36
C THR A 104 -7.66 8.41 5.83
N GLU A 105 -8.97 8.27 6.07
CA GLU A 105 -9.56 8.07 7.41
C GLU A 105 -9.01 6.79 8.06
N ILE A 106 -9.10 5.64 7.37
CA ILE A 106 -8.59 4.35 7.88
C ILE A 106 -7.08 4.38 8.11
N GLN A 107 -6.30 5.01 7.22
CA GLN A 107 -4.85 5.15 7.39
C GLN A 107 -4.51 5.99 8.62
N THR A 108 -5.25 7.08 8.84
CA THR A 108 -5.05 7.97 9.98
C THR A 108 -5.39 7.26 11.28
N ASP A 109 -6.50 6.52 11.32
CA ASP A 109 -6.94 5.81 12.51
C ASP A 109 -6.07 4.58 12.83
N LEU A 110 -5.57 3.88 11.81
CA LEU A 110 -4.58 2.82 11.98
C LEU A 110 -3.30 3.37 12.62
N ASN A 111 -2.77 4.48 12.11
CA ASN A 111 -1.56 5.10 12.66
C ASN A 111 -1.76 5.51 14.13
N LYS A 112 -2.91 6.09 14.48
CA LYS A 112 -3.25 6.40 15.88
C LYS A 112 -3.30 5.15 16.76
N TYR A 113 -3.90 4.06 16.25
CA TYR A 113 -3.97 2.79 16.96
C TYR A 113 -2.58 2.22 17.24
N LEU A 114 -1.71 2.17 16.23
CA LEU A 114 -0.34 1.65 16.35
C LEU A 114 0.50 2.48 17.32
N MET A 115 0.43 3.81 17.22
CA MET A 115 1.16 4.71 18.13
C MET A 115 0.73 4.54 19.59
N LYS A 116 -0.54 4.24 19.84
CA LYS A 116 -1.07 4.12 21.19
C LYS A 116 -0.79 2.75 21.81
N ASN A 117 -0.88 1.68 21.03
CA ASN A 117 -0.95 0.32 21.56
C ASN A 117 0.26 -0.56 21.24
N CYS A 118 1.10 -0.18 20.27
CA CYS A 118 2.12 -1.08 19.72
C CYS A 118 3.52 -0.45 19.60
N LEU A 119 3.72 0.76 20.11
CA LEU A 119 5.04 1.40 20.09
C LEU A 119 6.00 0.61 20.98
N GLY A 120 7.11 0.13 20.41
CA GLY A 120 8.12 -0.66 21.12
C GLY A 120 7.95 -2.17 20.95
N ASP A 121 6.85 -2.64 20.36
CA ASP A 121 6.52 -4.05 20.17
C ASP A 121 6.27 -4.39 18.69
N LEU A 122 6.29 -5.68 18.38
CA LEU A 122 5.93 -6.22 17.06
C LEU A 122 4.44 -6.00 16.79
N CYS A 123 4.09 -5.33 15.70
CA CYS A 123 2.76 -4.76 15.51
C CYS A 123 2.08 -5.10 14.18
N VAL A 124 2.72 -5.86 13.28
CA VAL A 124 2.17 -6.08 11.94
C VAL A 124 0.90 -6.92 11.98
N LEU A 125 0.87 -7.99 12.79
CA LEU A 125 -0.33 -8.79 12.97
C LEU A 125 -1.47 -7.99 13.59
N ALA A 126 -1.17 -7.19 14.63
CA ALA A 126 -2.16 -6.30 15.25
C ALA A 126 -2.71 -5.28 14.24
N ALA A 127 -1.88 -4.76 13.33
CA ALA A 127 -2.32 -3.91 12.24
C ALA A 127 -3.27 -4.65 11.29
N VAL A 128 -2.93 -5.88 10.88
CA VAL A 128 -3.78 -6.71 10.02
C VAL A 128 -5.14 -6.95 10.67
N ASP A 129 -5.17 -7.35 11.94
CA ASP A 129 -6.41 -7.63 12.66
C ASP A 129 -7.25 -6.37 12.85
N TRP A 130 -6.64 -5.25 13.22
CA TRP A 130 -7.33 -3.97 13.32
C TRP A 130 -7.96 -3.57 11.98
N VAL A 131 -7.24 -3.73 10.87
CA VAL A 131 -7.77 -3.42 9.54
C VAL A 131 -8.92 -4.35 9.19
N LYS A 132 -8.81 -5.66 9.43
CA LYS A 132 -9.91 -6.63 9.20
C LYS A 132 -11.19 -6.21 9.91
N GLU A 133 -11.10 -5.80 11.17
CA GLU A 133 -12.24 -5.41 12.00
C GLU A 133 -12.87 -4.09 11.54
N ASN A 134 -12.05 -3.11 11.15
CA ASN A 134 -12.51 -1.74 10.90
C ASN A 134 -12.87 -1.50 9.43
N VAL A 135 -12.23 -2.18 8.47
CA VAL A 135 -12.45 -1.95 7.03
C VAL A 135 -13.90 -2.19 6.63
N VAL A 136 -14.55 -3.21 7.18
CA VAL A 136 -15.96 -3.53 6.90
C VAL A 136 -16.88 -2.38 7.35
N HIS A 137 -16.56 -1.71 8.46
CA HIS A 137 -17.31 -0.53 8.91
C HIS A 137 -17.18 0.63 7.92
N PHE A 138 -15.97 0.90 7.43
CA PHE A 138 -15.76 1.94 6.42
C PHE A 138 -16.51 1.62 5.12
N ILE A 139 -16.52 0.37 4.65
CA ILE A 139 -17.26 0.02 3.42
C ILE A 139 -18.79 0.10 3.63
N LYS A 140 -19.31 -0.30 4.80
CA LYS A 140 -20.74 -0.11 5.12
C LYS A 140 -21.12 1.38 5.19
N LYS A 141 -20.24 2.22 5.73
CA LYS A 141 -20.42 3.67 5.77
C LYS A 141 -20.48 4.26 4.36
N SER A 142 -19.69 3.81 3.39
CA SER A 142 -19.81 4.28 2.00
C SER A 142 -21.13 3.86 1.35
N LEU A 143 -21.58 2.62 1.54
CA LEU A 143 -22.87 2.16 1.01
C LEU A 143 -24.06 2.91 1.60
N SER A 144 -24.01 3.22 2.90
CA SER A 144 -25.07 3.96 3.58
C SER A 144 -25.06 5.47 3.28
N THR A 145 -24.00 5.99 2.68
CA THR A 145 -23.89 7.40 2.24
C THR A 145 -24.23 7.57 0.76
N ALA A 146 -24.66 6.50 0.08
CA ALA A 146 -25.32 6.63 -1.22
C ALA A 146 -26.61 7.46 -1.03
N PRO A 147 -26.78 8.61 -1.72
CA PRO A 147 -28.03 9.34 -1.65
C PRO A 147 -29.15 8.44 -2.18
N ALA A 148 -30.26 8.36 -1.45
CA ALA A 148 -31.51 7.80 -1.96
C ALA A 148 -31.80 8.36 -3.37
N PRO A 149 -32.38 7.58 -4.30
CA PRO A 149 -32.75 8.06 -5.61
C PRO A 149 -33.88 9.10 -5.45
N LYS A 150 -33.50 10.36 -5.31
CA LYS A 150 -34.42 11.47 -5.51
C LYS A 150 -34.59 11.59 -7.02
N LEU A 151 -35.70 11.03 -7.52
CA LEU A 151 -36.40 11.64 -8.63
C LEU A 151 -36.55 13.12 -8.29
N GLU A 152 -35.84 13.99 -9.00
CA GLU A 152 -36.40 15.20 -9.60
C GLU A 152 -35.30 16.11 -10.18
N SER A 153 -35.57 16.47 -11.43
CA SER A 153 -35.10 17.64 -12.17
C SER A 153 -33.69 17.64 -12.74
N ALA A 154 -33.67 17.40 -14.06
CA ALA A 154 -32.63 17.81 -14.99
C ALA A 154 -32.14 19.25 -14.72
N SER A 155 -30.85 19.40 -14.43
CA SER A 155 -29.96 20.39 -15.04
C SER A 155 -28.57 20.35 -14.39
N GLN A 156 -27.56 20.51 -15.25
CA GLN A 156 -26.11 20.51 -15.00
C GLN A 156 -25.42 19.14 -15.17
N PRO A 157 -24.59 18.93 -16.21
CA PRO A 157 -23.66 17.80 -16.22
C PRO A 157 -22.72 17.92 -15.00
N PRO A 158 -22.20 16.80 -14.46
CA PRO A 158 -21.17 16.87 -13.42
C PRO A 158 -20.05 17.78 -13.95
N ARG A 159 -19.68 18.81 -13.20
CA ARG A 159 -18.51 19.64 -13.55
C ARG A 159 -17.33 18.70 -13.66
N GLU A 160 -16.89 18.41 -14.88
CA GLU A 160 -15.68 17.64 -15.13
C GLU A 160 -14.52 18.44 -14.55
N VAL A 161 -14.07 18.03 -13.37
CA VAL A 161 -12.90 18.63 -12.72
C VAL A 161 -11.70 18.14 -13.49
N PHE A 162 -10.98 19.06 -14.14
CA PHE A 162 -9.70 18.75 -14.74
C PHE A 162 -8.67 18.58 -13.62
N SER A 163 -7.99 17.45 -13.60
CA SER A 163 -6.99 17.10 -12.59
C SER A 163 -5.65 16.79 -13.23
N ARG A 164 -4.58 17.08 -12.52
CA ARG A 164 -3.23 16.63 -12.83
C ARG A 164 -2.76 15.72 -11.72
N LEU A 165 -2.12 14.63 -12.09
CA LEU A 165 -1.64 13.60 -11.19
C LEU A 165 -0.13 13.43 -11.41
N TRP A 166 0.65 13.61 -10.33
CA TRP A 166 2.07 13.30 -10.33
C TRP A 166 2.32 11.98 -9.64
N ILE A 167 3.07 11.12 -10.31
CA ILE A 167 3.37 9.78 -9.86
C ILE A 167 4.89 9.64 -9.83
N TYR A 168 5.42 9.48 -8.63
CA TYR A 168 6.84 9.24 -8.40
C TYR A 168 7.09 7.75 -8.23
N SER A 169 8.12 7.24 -8.89
CA SER A 169 8.59 5.86 -8.72
C SER A 169 10.08 5.81 -8.53
N HIS A 170 10.54 4.91 -7.67
CA HIS A 170 11.98 4.63 -7.56
C HIS A 170 12.57 4.14 -8.89
N HIS A 171 11.79 3.37 -9.68
CA HIS A 171 12.27 2.79 -10.94
C HIS A 171 11.16 2.55 -11.98
N ILE A 172 11.35 3.11 -13.18
CA ILE A 172 10.51 2.80 -14.37
C ILE A 172 11.39 2.22 -15.49
N TYR A 173 11.95 1.01 -15.26
CA TYR A 173 12.82 0.35 -16.24
C TYR A 173 12.13 -0.75 -17.04
N ASN A 174 11.15 -1.43 -16.44
CA ASN A 174 10.48 -2.57 -17.06
C ASN A 174 9.79 -2.13 -18.38
N LYS A 175 10.07 -2.86 -19.47
CA LYS A 175 9.48 -2.59 -20.79
C LYS A 175 7.95 -2.70 -20.76
N SER A 176 7.41 -3.65 -20.01
CA SER A 176 5.97 -3.82 -19.82
C SER A 176 5.37 -2.64 -19.08
N LYS A 177 6.02 -2.16 -18.00
CA LYS A 177 5.59 -0.94 -17.27
C LYS A 177 5.44 0.25 -18.19
N ARG A 178 6.47 0.51 -19.01
CA ARG A 178 6.47 1.64 -19.95
C ARG A 178 5.37 1.52 -21.00
N LYS A 179 5.11 0.30 -21.49
CA LYS A 179 4.04 0.04 -22.44
C LYS A 179 2.66 0.28 -21.80
N ASN A 180 2.43 -0.29 -20.62
CA ASN A 180 1.15 -0.18 -19.91
C ASN A 180 0.81 1.28 -19.56
N ILE A 181 1.79 2.05 -19.06
CA ILE A 181 1.63 3.49 -18.79
C ILE A 181 1.14 4.24 -20.03
N LEU A 182 1.73 3.98 -21.20
CA LEU A 182 1.34 4.62 -22.47
C LEU A 182 0.01 4.12 -23.01
N GLU A 183 -0.30 2.84 -22.81
CA GLU A 183 -1.53 2.20 -23.29
C GLU A 183 -2.73 2.68 -22.50
N TRP A 184 -2.66 2.66 -21.17
CA TRP A 184 -3.73 3.14 -20.29
C TRP A 184 -3.95 4.64 -20.40
N SER A 185 -2.89 5.45 -20.60
CA SER A 185 -3.07 6.89 -20.79
C SER A 185 -3.86 7.19 -22.06
N LYS A 186 -3.61 6.44 -23.14
CA LYS A 186 -4.36 6.59 -24.40
C LYS A 186 -5.79 6.10 -24.29
N GLU A 187 -6.00 4.97 -23.63
CA GLU A 187 -7.32 4.39 -23.41
C GLU A 187 -8.23 5.34 -22.62
N LEU A 188 -7.68 5.98 -21.58
CA LEU A 188 -8.40 6.91 -20.71
C LEU A 188 -8.42 8.36 -21.24
N GLY A 189 -7.87 8.61 -22.44
CA GLY A 189 -7.84 9.95 -23.04
C GLY A 189 -7.04 10.99 -22.24
N LEU A 190 -6.05 10.55 -21.47
CA LEU A 190 -5.22 11.41 -20.62
C LEU A 190 -4.01 11.94 -21.41
N SER A 191 -3.66 13.21 -21.18
CA SER A 191 -2.40 13.80 -21.66
C SER A 191 -1.35 13.79 -20.55
N GLY A 192 -0.10 14.14 -20.88
CA GLY A 192 1.00 14.21 -19.91
C GLY A 192 2.30 13.60 -20.43
N PHE A 193 3.15 13.11 -19.52
CA PHE A 193 4.46 12.55 -19.87
C PHE A 193 4.89 11.45 -18.91
N SER A 194 5.79 10.58 -19.38
CA SER A 194 6.46 9.58 -18.57
C SER A 194 7.97 9.67 -18.81
N MET A 195 8.73 9.94 -17.76
CA MET A 195 10.18 9.96 -17.73
C MET A 195 10.68 8.67 -17.09
N PRO A 196 11.03 7.64 -17.89
CA PRO A 196 11.58 6.41 -17.35
C PRO A 196 13.01 6.64 -16.82
N GLY A 197 13.31 6.15 -15.62
CA GLY A 197 14.61 6.38 -14.97
C GLY A 197 14.67 5.93 -13.51
N LYS A 198 15.68 6.46 -12.80
CA LYS A 198 15.88 6.38 -11.33
C LYS A 198 16.16 7.80 -10.80
N PRO A 199 15.15 8.54 -10.31
CA PRO A 199 13.75 8.14 -10.20
C PRO A 199 13.02 8.19 -11.54
N GLY A 200 11.94 7.42 -11.65
CA GLY A 200 10.98 7.54 -12.73
C GLY A 200 9.82 8.43 -12.33
N ILE A 201 9.37 9.30 -13.24
CA ILE A 201 8.27 10.25 -12.99
C ILE A 201 7.22 10.07 -14.08
N VAL A 202 5.96 9.98 -13.68
CA VAL A 202 4.81 10.02 -14.60
C VAL A 202 3.92 11.18 -14.19
N CYS A 203 3.55 11.99 -15.16
CA CYS A 203 2.54 13.03 -15.03
C CYS A 203 1.41 12.69 -15.98
N VAL A 204 0.18 12.62 -15.49
CA VAL A 204 -1.02 12.52 -16.32
C VAL A 204 -1.99 13.63 -15.96
N GLU A 205 -2.70 14.16 -16.95
CA GLU A 205 -3.67 15.22 -16.79
C GLU A 205 -4.90 14.96 -17.67
N GLY A 206 -6.08 15.31 -17.16
CA GLY A 206 -7.35 15.01 -17.82
C GLY A 206 -8.54 15.09 -16.85
N PRO A 207 -9.69 14.52 -17.21
CA PRO A 207 -10.84 14.41 -16.31
C PRO A 207 -10.46 13.67 -15.02
N GLN A 208 -10.91 14.17 -13.87
CA GLN A 208 -10.56 13.61 -12.57
C GLN A 208 -10.85 12.11 -12.47
N SER A 209 -12.00 11.66 -12.98
CA SER A 209 -12.38 10.24 -13.00
C SER A 209 -11.35 9.38 -13.75
N ALA A 210 -10.92 9.83 -14.92
CA ALA A 210 -9.91 9.14 -15.73
C ALA A 210 -8.54 9.13 -15.05
N CYS A 211 -8.14 10.23 -14.39
CA CYS A 211 -6.89 10.25 -13.61
C CYS A 211 -6.90 9.30 -12.41
N GLU A 212 -8.03 9.18 -11.69
CA GLU A 212 -8.17 8.23 -10.58
C GLU A 212 -8.20 6.78 -11.07
N GLU A 213 -8.80 6.52 -12.23
CA GLU A 213 -8.78 5.18 -12.85
C GLU A 213 -7.36 4.80 -13.30
N PHE A 214 -6.65 5.72 -13.95
CA PHE A 214 -5.25 5.51 -14.34
C PHE A 214 -4.36 5.21 -13.13
N TRP A 215 -4.54 5.96 -12.04
CA TRP A 215 -3.86 5.72 -10.77
C TRP A 215 -4.13 4.32 -10.24
N SER A 216 -5.39 3.90 -10.24
CA SER A 216 -5.82 2.58 -9.76
C SER A 216 -5.12 1.47 -10.55
N ARG A 217 -5.14 1.54 -11.90
CA ARG A 217 -4.47 0.55 -12.76
C ARG A 217 -2.95 0.51 -12.55
N CYS A 218 -2.30 1.66 -12.46
CA CYS A 218 -0.85 1.74 -12.22
C CYS A 218 -0.45 1.18 -10.85
N PHE A 219 -1.29 1.34 -9.84
CA PHE A 219 -1.03 0.85 -8.48
C PHE A 219 -1.19 -0.67 -8.37
N PHE A 220 -2.22 -1.24 -9.01
CA PHE A 220 -2.47 -2.69 -8.98
C PHE A 220 -1.35 -3.51 -9.65
N ASP A 221 -0.78 -3.01 -10.73
CA ASP A 221 0.30 -3.74 -11.42
C ASP A 221 1.69 -3.47 -10.85
N TYR A 222 1.94 -2.34 -10.16
CA TYR A 222 3.29 -1.89 -9.85
C TYR A 222 3.44 -1.15 -8.49
N PHE A 223 3.96 -1.88 -7.50
CA PHE A 223 4.12 -1.56 -6.06
C PHE A 223 4.90 -0.30 -5.64
N TYR A 224 5.35 0.58 -6.54
CA TYR A 224 6.26 1.68 -6.19
C TYR A 224 5.85 3.01 -6.79
N PHE A 225 4.62 3.44 -6.54
CA PHE A 225 4.14 4.73 -6.98
C PHE A 225 3.68 5.57 -5.78
N LEU A 226 4.31 6.74 -5.58
CA LEU A 226 3.87 7.77 -4.64
C LEU A 226 3.13 8.86 -5.41
N ARG A 227 1.89 9.15 -5.00
CA ARG A 227 1.08 10.22 -5.58
C ARG A 227 1.50 11.55 -4.97
N ILE A 228 2.02 12.45 -5.79
CA ILE A 228 2.29 13.83 -5.43
C ILE A 228 1.11 14.66 -5.97
N LEU A 229 0.53 15.50 -5.11
CA LEU A 229 -0.70 16.26 -5.36
C LEU A 229 -0.54 17.26 -6.51
#